data_AF-A0A956KEG9-F1
#
_entry.id   AF-A0A956KEG9-F1
#
_cell.length_a   1.000
_cell.length_b   1.000
_cell.length_c   1.000
_cell.angle_alpha   90.00
_cell.angle_beta   90.00
_cell.angle_gamma   90.00
#
_symmetry.space_group_name_H-M   'P 1'
#
loop_
_entity.id
_entity.type
_entity.pdbx_description
1 polymer ?
#
loop_
_entity_poly.entity_id
_entity_poly.type
_entity_poly.pdbx_seq_one_letter_code
_entity_poly.pdbx_strand_id
1 'polypeptide(L)'
;MRRRPPHTPPRAGLVRVTLWTLTLLAVAAPSETEAASETDALEEFATESYVTLDALVAALERQAVALEAAPAVRADYEALVAAKQLAQSDALYRDYVRVRMIFEATRDGGLWQLRWRITNRKPNSDEIWAQWDALGRAPHESPPEVTAFAECDELSALFAFLVHKLGVKRVGLFWPVWNHVVAVWSAPAARGGEVRIVVPTSPIFLGPDESLGTDGFNPRKQKTIYEYRRRDIRGDHRIDAALARFMLTAIQAHADKPQAQLQQERNDRDAAMTAALEDDA
;
A
#
# COMPACT_ATOMS: atom_id res chain seq x y z
N MET A 1 -46.17 -8.34 -83.01
CA MET A 1 -45.36 -9.03 -84.04
C MET A 1 -44.06 -9.52 -83.41
N ARG A 2 -43.58 -10.67 -83.89
CA ARG A 2 -42.37 -11.45 -83.52
C ARG A 2 -41.11 -10.55 -83.41
N ARG A 3 -40.02 -10.84 -82.66
CA ARG A 3 -39.21 -12.08 -82.53
C ARG A 3 -38.37 -12.03 -81.25
N ARG A 4 -38.14 -13.19 -80.62
CA ARG A 4 -37.08 -13.42 -79.60
C ARG A 4 -35.71 -13.59 -80.28
N PRO A 5 -34.61 -13.12 -79.68
CA PRO A 5 -33.26 -13.68 -79.82
C PRO A 5 -32.82 -14.49 -78.57
N PRO A 6 -31.74 -15.29 -78.66
CA PRO A 6 -31.52 -16.45 -77.79
C PRO A 6 -30.75 -16.16 -76.49
N HIS A 7 -30.99 -17.05 -75.52
CA HIS A 7 -30.34 -17.16 -74.22
C HIS A 7 -28.85 -17.50 -74.33
N THR A 8 -28.02 -16.84 -73.51
CA THR A 8 -26.66 -17.27 -73.13
C THR A 8 -26.68 -17.59 -71.63
N PRO A 9 -26.08 -18.69 -71.13
CA PRO A 9 -26.14 -19.05 -69.72
C PRO A 9 -25.19 -18.19 -68.85
N PRO A 10 -25.48 -18.05 -67.53
CA PRO A 10 -24.73 -17.18 -66.64
C PRO A 10 -23.39 -17.81 -66.21
N ARG A 11 -22.35 -16.99 -66.15
CA ARG A 11 -21.11 -17.32 -65.43
C ARG A 11 -21.34 -17.13 -63.94
N ALA A 12 -21.07 -18.17 -63.17
CA ALA A 12 -21.08 -18.16 -61.71
C ALA A 12 -20.08 -17.10 -61.19
N GLY A 13 -20.60 -16.04 -60.59
CA GLY A 13 -19.83 -15.06 -59.84
C GLY A 13 -19.48 -15.62 -58.47
N LEU A 14 -18.19 -15.73 -58.19
CA LEU A 14 -17.63 -16.12 -56.91
C LEU A 14 -18.13 -15.16 -55.81
N VAL A 15 -18.89 -15.67 -54.85
CA VAL A 15 -19.23 -14.95 -53.61
C VAL A 15 -17.97 -14.92 -52.75
N ARG A 16 -17.35 -13.73 -52.59
CA ARG A 16 -16.31 -13.51 -51.59
C ARG A 16 -16.97 -13.49 -50.22
N VAL A 17 -16.80 -14.57 -49.46
CA VAL A 17 -17.08 -14.61 -48.02
C VAL A 17 -15.92 -13.92 -47.31
N THR A 18 -16.19 -12.73 -46.77
CA THR A 18 -15.24 -12.02 -45.90
C THR A 18 -15.26 -12.69 -44.53
N LEU A 19 -14.22 -13.46 -44.20
CA LEU A 19 -14.03 -13.99 -42.85
C LEU A 19 -13.71 -12.82 -41.90
N TRP A 20 -14.57 -12.60 -40.91
CA TRP A 20 -14.24 -11.80 -39.74
C TRP A 20 -13.37 -12.66 -38.81
N THR A 21 -12.08 -12.36 -38.74
CA THR A 21 -11.20 -12.91 -37.70
C THR A 21 -11.52 -12.23 -36.36
N LEU A 22 -12.17 -12.96 -35.45
CA LEU A 22 -12.16 -12.63 -34.03
C LEU A 22 -10.70 -12.62 -33.56
N THR A 23 -10.20 -11.47 -33.12
CA THR A 23 -8.92 -11.38 -32.43
C THR A 23 -9.21 -11.70 -30.97
N LEU A 24 -8.85 -12.91 -30.51
CA LEU A 24 -8.78 -13.21 -29.08
C LEU A 24 -7.66 -12.34 -28.49
N LEU A 25 -8.02 -11.41 -27.61
CA LEU A 25 -7.08 -10.80 -26.68
C LEU A 25 -6.61 -11.91 -25.73
N ALA A 26 -5.39 -12.40 -25.95
CA ALA A 26 -4.71 -13.23 -24.98
C ALA A 26 -4.48 -12.40 -23.71
N VAL A 27 -5.16 -12.76 -22.62
CA VAL A 27 -4.75 -12.34 -21.28
C VAL A 27 -3.38 -12.97 -21.06
N ALA A 28 -2.34 -12.15 -21.05
CA ALA A 28 -1.00 -12.60 -20.72
C ALA A 28 -1.02 -13.13 -19.28
N ALA A 29 -0.78 -14.42 -19.11
CA ALA A 29 -0.46 -14.98 -17.81
C ALA A 29 0.82 -14.30 -17.29
N PRO A 30 0.93 -14.03 -15.98
CA PRO A 30 2.16 -13.46 -15.41
C PRO A 30 3.34 -14.40 -15.73
N SER A 31 4.48 -13.78 -16.03
CA SER A 31 5.68 -14.48 -16.48
C SER A 31 6.29 -15.28 -15.32
N GLU A 32 6.76 -16.51 -15.56
CA GLU A 32 7.38 -17.39 -14.54
C GLU A 32 8.53 -16.73 -13.74
N THR A 33 9.14 -15.67 -14.28
CA THR A 33 10.22 -14.91 -13.65
C THR A 33 9.75 -14.04 -12.46
N GLU A 34 8.50 -13.57 -12.46
CA GLU A 34 7.95 -12.70 -11.40
C GLU A 34 7.54 -13.52 -10.17
N ALA A 35 6.82 -14.63 -10.39
CA ALA A 35 6.42 -15.56 -9.32
C ALA A 35 7.63 -16.24 -8.64
N ALA A 36 8.71 -16.46 -9.39
CA ALA A 36 9.96 -17.01 -8.85
C ALA A 36 10.66 -16.03 -7.88
N SER A 37 10.62 -14.72 -8.14
CA SER A 37 11.27 -13.71 -7.27
C SER A 37 10.50 -13.44 -5.97
N GLU A 38 9.19 -13.68 -5.93
CA GLU A 38 8.33 -13.44 -4.77
C GLU A 38 8.35 -14.58 -3.77
N THR A 39 8.36 -15.81 -4.27
CA THR A 39 8.54 -17.04 -3.49
C THR A 39 9.89 -17.03 -2.77
N ASP A 40 10.93 -16.52 -3.44
CA ASP A 40 12.32 -16.49 -2.96
C ASP A 40 12.49 -15.73 -1.64
N ALA A 41 11.79 -14.60 -1.45
CA ALA A 41 11.94 -13.77 -0.24
C ALA A 41 11.36 -14.44 1.02
N LEU A 42 10.18 -15.06 0.89
CA LEU A 42 9.55 -15.77 1.99
C LEU A 42 10.28 -17.08 2.32
N GLU A 43 10.77 -17.78 1.30
CA GLU A 43 11.61 -18.97 1.46
C GLU A 43 12.96 -18.64 2.11
N GLU A 44 13.63 -17.57 1.67
CA GLU A 44 14.86 -17.06 2.28
C GLU A 44 14.63 -16.81 3.77
N PHE A 45 13.56 -16.08 4.11
CA PHE A 45 13.29 -15.75 5.50
C PHE A 45 12.91 -16.99 6.31
N ALA A 46 12.25 -18.00 5.72
CA ALA A 46 11.75 -19.18 6.42
C ALA A 46 12.85 -20.02 7.11
N THR A 47 14.08 -19.96 6.61
CA THR A 47 15.21 -20.71 7.17
C THR A 47 16.04 -19.92 8.20
N GLU A 48 15.86 -18.61 8.25
CA GLU A 48 16.63 -17.72 9.10
C GLU A 48 15.95 -17.49 10.46
N SER A 49 16.77 -17.23 11.49
CA SER A 49 16.25 -16.77 12.79
C SER A 49 15.98 -15.26 12.80
N TYR A 50 16.73 -14.50 12.01
CA TYR A 50 16.60 -13.05 11.92
C TYR A 50 16.91 -12.56 10.51
N VAL A 51 16.30 -11.44 10.12
CA VAL A 51 16.61 -10.73 8.88
C VAL A 51 17.04 -9.30 9.20
N THR A 52 17.79 -8.66 8.31
CA THR A 52 18.11 -7.24 8.50
C THR A 52 16.95 -6.35 8.06
N LEU A 53 16.85 -5.13 8.61
CA LEU A 53 15.88 -4.15 8.10
C LEU A 53 16.11 -3.86 6.61
N ASP A 54 17.36 -3.76 6.15
CA ASP A 54 17.63 -3.53 4.73
C ASP A 54 17.13 -4.69 3.85
N ALA A 55 17.24 -5.95 4.32
CA ALA A 55 16.66 -7.10 3.63
C ALA A 55 15.13 -7.04 3.59
N LEU A 56 14.47 -6.68 4.71
CA LEU A 56 13.02 -6.47 4.75
C LEU A 56 12.59 -5.35 3.80
N VAL A 57 13.29 -4.21 3.80
CA VAL A 57 13.01 -3.08 2.89
C VAL A 57 13.18 -3.49 1.43
N ALA A 58 14.20 -4.28 1.10
CA ALA A 58 14.37 -4.82 -0.25
C ALA A 58 13.21 -5.75 -0.66
N ALA A 59 12.71 -6.58 0.27
CA ALA A 59 11.54 -7.42 0.01
C ALA A 59 10.26 -6.58 -0.16
N LEU A 60 10.06 -5.55 0.66
CA LEU A 60 8.94 -4.61 0.53
C LEU A 60 8.99 -3.86 -0.81
N GLU A 61 10.17 -3.47 -1.30
CA GLU A 61 10.31 -2.84 -2.61
C GLU A 61 9.89 -3.79 -3.74
N ARG A 62 10.23 -5.09 -3.67
CA ARG A 62 9.75 -6.09 -4.63
C ARG A 62 8.22 -6.18 -4.61
N GLN A 63 7.62 -6.18 -3.42
CA GLN A 63 6.16 -6.17 -3.27
C GLN A 63 5.53 -4.89 -3.85
N ALA A 64 6.14 -3.73 -3.63
CA ALA A 64 5.68 -2.48 -4.24
C ALA A 64 5.70 -2.56 -5.77
N VAL A 65 6.76 -3.13 -6.37
CA VAL A 65 6.84 -3.33 -7.82
C VAL A 65 5.73 -4.26 -8.32
N ALA A 66 5.48 -5.38 -7.64
CA ALA A 66 4.40 -6.30 -8.01
C ALA A 66 3.01 -5.64 -7.96
N LEU A 67 2.77 -4.82 -6.95
CA LEU A 67 1.52 -4.06 -6.78
C LEU A 67 1.29 -3.02 -7.90
N GLU A 68 2.33 -2.63 -8.66
CA GLU A 68 2.14 -1.73 -9.81
C GLU A 68 1.22 -2.33 -10.89
N ALA A 69 1.20 -3.67 -11.01
CA ALA A 69 0.36 -4.40 -11.96
C ALA A 69 -1.07 -4.64 -11.48
N ALA A 70 -1.38 -4.39 -10.20
CA ALA A 70 -2.68 -4.65 -9.62
C ALA A 70 -3.74 -3.62 -10.09
N PRO A 71 -4.84 -4.05 -10.75
CA PRO A 71 -5.84 -3.12 -11.29
C PRO A 71 -6.53 -2.25 -10.24
N ALA A 72 -6.79 -2.79 -9.05
CA ALA A 72 -7.42 -2.03 -7.97
C ALA A 72 -6.51 -0.91 -7.44
N VAL A 73 -5.20 -1.17 -7.35
CA VAL A 73 -4.20 -0.16 -6.95
C VAL A 73 -4.12 0.96 -7.97
N ARG A 74 -4.17 0.63 -9.27
CA ARG A 74 -4.27 1.62 -10.36
C ARG A 74 -5.53 2.46 -10.24
N ALA A 75 -6.68 1.83 -10.02
CA ALA A 75 -7.96 2.53 -9.92
C ALA A 75 -7.99 3.51 -8.74
N ASP A 76 -7.48 3.11 -7.57
CA ASP A 76 -7.40 3.98 -6.40
C ASP A 76 -6.43 5.16 -6.63
N TYR A 77 -5.32 4.94 -7.36
CA TYR A 77 -4.41 6.02 -7.77
C TYR A 77 -5.11 7.04 -8.67
N GLU A 78 -5.82 6.59 -9.69
CA GLU A 78 -6.54 7.46 -10.62
C GLU A 78 -7.63 8.26 -9.91
N ALA A 79 -8.33 7.64 -8.96
CA ALA A 79 -9.28 8.32 -8.09
C ALA A 79 -8.61 9.41 -7.24
N LEU A 80 -7.45 9.13 -6.62
CA LEU A 80 -6.69 10.11 -5.85
C LEU A 80 -6.20 11.27 -6.74
N VAL A 81 -5.68 10.97 -7.93
CA VAL A 81 -5.24 11.98 -8.91
C VAL A 81 -6.39 12.91 -9.27
N ALA A 82 -7.57 12.36 -9.56
CA ALA A 82 -8.76 13.13 -9.91
C ALA A 82 -9.21 14.01 -8.74
N ALA A 83 -9.31 13.42 -7.54
CA ALA A 83 -9.77 14.11 -6.34
C ALA A 83 -8.83 15.25 -5.91
N LYS A 84 -7.51 15.02 -5.99
CA LYS A 84 -6.49 15.97 -5.52
C LYS A 84 -5.84 16.80 -6.62
N GLN A 85 -6.27 16.64 -7.88
CA GLN A 85 -5.74 17.34 -9.06
C GLN A 85 -4.22 17.21 -9.20
N LEU A 86 -3.72 15.98 -9.08
CA LEU A 86 -2.28 15.69 -9.12
C LEU A 86 -1.75 15.60 -10.55
N ALA A 87 -0.47 15.91 -10.74
CA ALA A 87 0.20 15.70 -12.02
C ALA A 87 0.47 14.21 -12.24
N GLN A 88 -0.02 13.64 -13.32
CA GLN A 88 0.19 12.23 -13.61
C GLN A 88 1.60 11.97 -14.14
N SER A 89 2.26 10.97 -13.57
CA SER A 89 3.52 10.41 -14.08
C SER A 89 3.73 9.01 -13.52
N ASP A 90 4.54 8.20 -14.22
CA ASP A 90 4.94 6.88 -13.71
C ASP A 90 5.66 6.99 -12.37
N ALA A 91 6.49 8.03 -12.20
CA ALA A 91 7.16 8.30 -10.92
C ALA A 91 6.15 8.54 -9.78
N LEU A 92 5.11 9.34 -10.00
CA LEU A 92 4.09 9.60 -8.99
C LEU A 92 3.27 8.33 -8.67
N TYR A 93 2.97 7.53 -9.69
CA TYR A 93 2.29 6.26 -9.47
C TYR A 93 3.10 5.32 -8.58
N ARG A 94 4.41 5.18 -8.84
CA ARG A 94 5.29 4.34 -8.00
C ARG A 94 5.39 4.86 -6.58
N ASP A 95 5.47 6.17 -6.39
CA ASP A 95 5.42 6.78 -5.05
C ASP A 95 4.09 6.47 -4.36
N TYR A 96 2.96 6.58 -5.07
CA TYR A 96 1.64 6.24 -4.55
C TYR A 96 1.56 4.78 -4.10
N VAL A 97 2.06 3.83 -4.89
CA VAL A 97 2.03 2.39 -4.55
C VAL A 97 2.78 2.15 -3.23
N ARG A 98 3.99 2.69 -3.09
CA ARG A 98 4.79 2.60 -1.85
C ARG A 98 4.09 3.26 -0.66
N VAL A 99 3.55 4.46 -0.86
CA VAL A 99 2.79 5.19 0.17
C VAL A 99 1.58 4.39 0.63
N ARG A 100 0.76 3.89 -0.30
CA ARG A 100 -0.43 3.11 0.02
C ARG A 100 -0.07 1.82 0.75
N MET A 101 0.90 1.05 0.25
CA MET A 101 1.32 -0.20 0.87
C MET A 101 1.79 0.00 2.32
N ILE A 102 2.70 0.96 2.55
CA ILE A 102 3.21 1.21 3.90
C ILE A 102 2.15 1.84 4.80
N PHE A 103 1.29 2.71 4.27
CA PHE A 103 0.16 3.26 5.01
C PHE A 103 -0.76 2.17 5.57
N GLU A 104 -1.18 1.23 4.70
CA GLU A 104 -2.06 0.14 5.10
C GLU A 104 -1.36 -0.83 6.06
N ALA A 105 -0.04 -0.98 5.94
CA ALA A 105 0.76 -1.78 6.84
C ALA A 105 0.89 -1.17 8.25
N THR A 106 1.25 0.12 8.33
CA THR A 106 1.72 0.75 9.57
C THR A 106 0.68 1.55 10.33
N ARG A 107 -0.54 1.72 9.81
CA ARG A 107 -1.60 2.42 10.55
C ARG A 107 -2.16 1.57 11.68
N ASP A 108 -2.85 2.21 12.63
CA ASP A 108 -3.65 1.53 13.65
C ASP A 108 -4.69 0.62 12.99
N GLY A 109 -4.78 -0.62 13.48
CA GLY A 109 -5.56 -1.68 12.83
C GLY A 109 -5.08 -1.94 11.40
N GLY A 110 -3.80 -1.71 11.09
CA GLY A 110 -3.18 -1.98 9.79
C GLY A 110 -2.71 -3.43 9.65
N LEU A 111 -2.16 -3.77 8.49
CA LEU A 111 -1.75 -5.15 8.15
C LEU A 111 -0.71 -5.71 9.14
N TRP A 112 0.10 -4.85 9.76
CA TRP A 112 1.08 -5.27 10.75
C TRP A 112 0.56 -5.30 12.19
N GLN A 113 -0.76 -5.14 12.37
CA GLN A 113 -1.43 -5.30 13.66
C GLN A 113 -0.85 -4.37 14.75
N LEU A 114 -0.56 -3.13 14.38
CA LEU A 114 -0.23 -2.07 15.32
C LEU A 114 -1.51 -1.56 15.99
N ARG A 115 -1.45 -1.27 17.28
CA ARG A 115 -2.57 -0.74 18.05
C ARG A 115 -2.31 0.67 18.56
N TRP A 116 -3.25 1.57 18.29
CA TRP A 116 -3.18 2.91 18.85
C TRP A 116 -3.39 2.88 20.37
N ARG A 117 -2.49 3.52 21.12
CA ARG A 117 -2.62 3.79 22.55
C ARG A 117 -1.85 5.05 22.91
N ILE A 118 -2.24 5.72 23.99
CA ILE A 118 -1.43 6.81 24.56
C ILE A 118 -0.18 6.20 25.19
N THR A 119 1.00 6.54 24.66
CA THR A 119 2.29 6.03 25.12
C THR A 119 3.11 7.11 25.83
N ASN A 120 2.82 8.41 25.55
CA ASN A 120 3.62 9.55 26.00
C ASN A 120 5.11 9.44 25.60
N ARG A 121 5.39 8.84 24.45
CA ARG A 121 6.75 8.75 23.88
C ARG A 121 7.06 9.93 22.97
N LYS A 122 8.26 9.94 22.40
CA LYS A 122 8.67 10.95 21.41
C LYS A 122 8.03 10.63 20.06
N PRO A 123 7.83 11.62 19.18
CA PRO A 123 7.25 11.44 17.84
C PRO A 123 8.25 10.75 16.88
N ASN A 124 8.56 9.49 17.16
CA ASN A 124 9.48 8.64 16.41
C ASN A 124 9.10 7.15 16.58
N SER A 125 9.67 6.25 15.78
CA SER A 125 9.29 4.83 15.84
C SER A 125 10.13 3.95 16.79
N ASP A 126 10.98 4.52 17.65
CA ASP A 126 11.94 3.76 18.47
C ASP A 126 11.26 2.71 19.37
N GLU A 127 10.14 3.07 20.00
CA GLU A 127 9.41 2.18 20.92
C GLU A 127 8.72 1.03 20.18
N ILE A 128 8.29 1.25 18.93
CA ILE A 128 7.70 0.19 18.11
C ILE A 128 8.77 -0.86 17.80
N TRP A 129 9.97 -0.42 17.41
CA TRP A 129 11.10 -1.34 17.18
C TRP A 129 11.47 -2.10 18.45
N ALA A 130 11.51 -1.43 19.61
CA ALA A 130 11.81 -2.08 20.88
C ALA A 130 10.76 -3.15 21.26
N GLN A 131 9.48 -2.90 21.00
CA GLN A 131 8.41 -3.88 21.23
C GLN A 131 8.56 -5.08 20.29
N TRP A 132 8.84 -4.85 19.01
CA TRP A 132 9.10 -5.93 18.05
C TRP A 132 10.33 -6.76 18.41
N ASP A 133 11.40 -6.14 18.91
CA ASP A 133 12.57 -6.86 19.42
C ASP A 133 12.20 -7.74 20.64
N ALA A 134 11.32 -7.24 21.51
CA ALA A 134 10.87 -7.94 22.71
C ALA A 134 9.88 -9.08 22.45
N LEU A 135 9.28 -9.17 21.25
CA LEU A 135 8.37 -10.28 20.90
C LEU A 135 9.09 -11.63 20.89
N GLY A 136 10.38 -11.66 20.54
CA GLY A 136 11.29 -12.81 20.56
C GLY A 136 10.63 -14.15 20.19
N ARG A 137 10.40 -14.41 18.90
CA ARG A 137 9.54 -15.53 18.46
C ARG A 137 10.33 -16.67 17.81
N ALA A 138 9.81 -17.88 17.96
CA ALA A 138 10.30 -18.99 17.16
C ALA A 138 9.86 -18.81 15.70
N PRO A 139 10.63 -19.28 14.70
CA PRO A 139 10.29 -19.13 13.29
C PRO A 139 8.87 -19.62 12.89
N HIS A 140 8.27 -20.54 13.63
CA HIS A 140 6.95 -21.10 13.26
C HIS A 140 5.79 -20.51 14.06
N GLU A 141 6.05 -19.56 14.95
CA GLU A 141 5.00 -18.92 15.74
C GLU A 141 4.35 -17.79 14.96
N SER A 142 3.03 -17.86 14.79
CA SER A 142 2.24 -16.72 14.33
C SER A 142 2.41 -15.55 15.29
N PRO A 143 2.46 -14.30 14.83
CA PRO A 143 2.53 -13.13 15.71
C PRO A 143 1.27 -12.99 16.59
N PRO A 144 1.35 -12.17 17.66
CA PRO A 144 0.18 -11.87 18.47
C PRO A 144 -0.81 -11.03 17.66
N GLU A 145 -2.03 -10.92 18.18
CA GLU A 145 -3.07 -10.07 17.60
C GLU A 145 -2.70 -8.58 17.63
N VAL A 146 -1.85 -8.14 18.56
CA VAL A 146 -1.24 -6.81 18.58
C VAL A 146 0.28 -6.94 18.62
N THR A 147 0.97 -6.50 17.57
CA THR A 147 2.43 -6.62 17.48
C THR A 147 3.18 -5.51 18.21
N ALA A 148 2.59 -4.31 18.30
CA ALA A 148 3.09 -3.21 19.12
C ALA A 148 1.99 -2.17 19.36
N PHE A 149 2.11 -1.45 20.49
CA PHE A 149 1.32 -0.28 20.83
C PHE A 149 2.07 1.01 20.47
N ALA A 150 1.35 2.00 19.95
CA ALA A 150 1.95 3.27 19.55
C ALA A 150 0.92 4.41 19.55
N GLU A 151 1.38 5.63 19.81
CA GLU A 151 0.56 6.83 19.66
C GLU A 151 0.56 7.32 18.19
N CYS A 152 -0.30 8.30 17.87
CA CYS A 152 -0.53 8.78 16.50
C CYS A 152 0.74 9.33 15.83
N ASP A 153 1.64 9.92 16.61
CA ASP A 153 2.91 10.47 16.17
C ASP A 153 3.98 9.39 15.92
N GLU A 154 4.04 8.36 16.77
CA GLU A 154 4.89 7.18 16.58
C GLU A 154 4.48 6.40 15.32
N LEU A 155 3.17 6.17 15.12
CA LEU A 155 2.64 5.53 13.90
C LEU A 155 2.95 6.35 12.64
N SER A 156 2.78 7.67 12.72
CA SER A 156 3.10 8.58 11.61
C SER A 156 4.60 8.60 11.30
N ALA A 157 5.44 8.50 12.34
CA ALA A 157 6.89 8.46 12.19
C ALA A 157 7.37 7.14 11.60
N LEU A 158 6.81 6.00 12.03
CA LEU A 158 7.09 4.69 11.44
C LEU A 158 6.74 4.68 9.95
N PHE A 159 5.54 5.13 9.60
CA PHE A 159 5.11 5.30 8.22
C PHE A 159 6.13 6.12 7.44
N ALA A 160 6.45 7.34 7.92
CA ALA A 160 7.33 8.27 7.23
C ALA A 160 8.74 7.68 7.04
N PHE A 161 9.29 7.07 8.08
CA PHE A 161 10.60 6.42 8.03
C PHE A 161 10.67 5.31 6.97
N LEU A 162 9.65 4.44 6.91
CA LEU A 162 9.65 3.31 5.97
C LEU A 162 9.39 3.74 4.52
N VAL A 163 8.49 4.70 4.26
CA VAL A 163 8.32 5.20 2.89
C VAL A 163 9.57 5.95 2.39
N HIS A 164 10.30 6.65 3.28
CA HIS A 164 11.61 7.23 2.94
C HIS A 164 12.65 6.15 2.61
N LYS A 165 12.66 5.03 3.33
CA LYS A 165 13.51 3.87 3.03
C LYS A 165 13.21 3.28 1.64
N LEU A 166 11.95 3.34 1.21
CA LEU A 166 11.53 2.96 -0.16
C LEU A 166 11.72 4.09 -1.19
N GLY A 167 12.38 5.19 -0.83
CA GLY A 167 12.75 6.27 -1.75
C GLY A 167 11.69 7.35 -1.97
N VAL A 168 10.53 7.28 -1.31
CA VAL A 168 9.50 8.33 -1.38
C VAL A 168 9.97 9.57 -0.61
N LYS A 169 9.94 10.72 -1.27
CA LYS A 169 10.38 12.00 -0.70
C LYS A 169 9.20 12.87 -0.26
N ARG A 170 9.50 13.95 0.47
CA ARG A 170 8.53 14.98 0.90
C ARG A 170 7.38 14.40 1.76
N VAL A 171 7.72 13.43 2.58
CA VAL A 171 6.86 12.90 3.64
C VAL A 171 7.30 13.49 4.97
N GLY A 172 6.35 14.01 5.74
CA GLY A 172 6.61 14.67 7.02
C GLY A 172 5.46 14.50 8.01
N LEU A 173 5.66 15.02 9.22
CA LEU A 173 4.66 15.00 10.29
C LEU A 173 3.84 16.29 10.29
N PHE A 174 2.54 16.16 10.50
CA PHE A 174 1.55 17.23 10.45
C PHE A 174 0.69 17.19 11.71
N TRP A 175 0.52 18.35 12.36
CA TRP A 175 -0.36 18.53 13.51
C TRP A 175 -1.69 19.16 13.05
N PRO A 176 -2.71 18.36 12.67
CA PRO A 176 -4.02 18.89 12.29
C PRO A 176 -4.76 19.50 13.47
N VAL A 177 -4.48 19.07 14.70
CA VAL A 177 -4.97 19.65 15.95
C VAL A 177 -3.85 19.59 17.00
N TRP A 178 -4.04 20.24 18.15
CA TRP A 178 -2.97 20.44 19.13
C TRP A 178 -2.46 19.15 19.77
N ASN A 179 -3.28 18.10 19.83
CA ASN A 179 -3.02 16.81 20.46
C ASN A 179 -3.03 15.64 19.45
N HIS A 180 -2.82 15.91 18.17
CA HIS A 180 -2.84 14.86 17.16
C HIS A 180 -1.80 15.08 16.09
N VAL A 181 -1.22 13.98 15.63
CA VAL A 181 -0.23 13.94 14.55
C VAL A 181 -0.67 12.92 13.52
N VAL A 182 -0.57 13.33 12.26
CA VAL A 182 -0.67 12.44 11.10
C VAL A 182 0.54 12.65 10.21
N ALA A 183 0.80 11.72 9.30
CA ALA A 183 1.75 11.97 8.24
C ALA A 183 1.10 12.76 7.09
N VAL A 184 1.92 13.47 6.32
CA VAL A 184 1.53 14.13 5.08
C VAL A 184 2.57 13.84 4.01
N TRP A 185 2.10 13.47 2.83
CA TRP A 185 2.93 13.32 1.63
C TRP A 185 2.64 14.46 0.65
N SER A 186 3.69 15.13 0.16
CA SER A 186 3.54 16.19 -0.84
C SER A 186 3.82 15.68 -2.25
N ALA A 187 2.82 15.80 -3.13
CA ALA A 187 2.86 15.36 -4.52
C ALA A 187 2.76 16.56 -5.49
N PRO A 188 3.31 16.46 -6.72
CA PRO A 188 3.19 17.51 -7.72
C PRO A 188 1.73 17.73 -8.15
N ALA A 189 1.30 18.99 -8.24
CA ALA A 189 -0.02 19.36 -8.72
C ALA A 189 -0.07 19.43 -10.25
N ALA A 190 -1.22 19.11 -10.86
CA ALA A 190 -1.41 19.19 -12.32
C ALA A 190 -1.20 20.60 -12.90
N ARG A 191 -1.49 21.64 -12.11
CA ARG A 191 -1.34 23.06 -12.49
C ARG A 191 -0.06 23.71 -11.94
N GLY A 192 0.92 22.90 -11.52
CA GLY A 192 2.16 23.35 -10.91
C GLY A 192 2.04 23.58 -9.40
N GLY A 193 3.19 23.51 -8.72
CA GLY A 193 3.26 23.51 -7.27
C GLY A 193 3.02 22.12 -6.65
N GLU A 194 2.68 22.10 -5.38
CA GLU A 194 2.52 20.88 -4.58
C GLU A 194 1.15 20.81 -3.90
N VAL A 195 0.58 19.61 -3.90
CA VAL A 195 -0.59 19.22 -3.12
C VAL A 195 -0.12 18.37 -1.95
N ARG A 196 -0.66 18.64 -0.76
CA ARG A 196 -0.41 17.86 0.44
C ARG A 196 -1.53 16.86 0.61
N ILE A 197 -1.16 15.58 0.65
CA ILE A 197 -2.05 14.43 0.81
C ILE A 197 -1.93 13.99 2.26
N VAL A 198 -3.06 13.97 2.97
CA VAL A 198 -3.13 13.51 4.35
C VAL A 198 -2.98 12.00 4.39
N VAL A 199 -2.14 11.51 5.31
CA VAL A 199 -1.92 10.09 5.56
C VAL A 199 -2.31 9.79 7.02
N PRO A 200 -3.58 9.45 7.29
CA PRO A 200 -4.10 9.32 8.64
C PRO A 200 -3.74 7.96 9.27
N THR A 201 -2.59 7.87 9.93
CA THR A 201 -2.08 6.61 10.49
C THR A 201 -2.81 6.13 11.75
N SER A 202 -3.79 6.90 12.25
CA SER A 202 -4.70 6.49 13.33
C SER A 202 -6.10 7.05 13.07
N PRO A 203 -7.17 6.38 13.54
CA PRO A 203 -8.56 6.77 13.25
C PRO A 203 -9.08 7.94 14.09
N ILE A 204 -8.27 8.50 15.01
CA ILE A 204 -8.71 9.56 15.91
C ILE A 204 -9.19 10.78 15.11
N PHE A 205 -10.37 11.29 15.48
CA PHE A 205 -11.05 12.43 14.82
C PHE A 205 -11.50 12.16 13.39
N LEU A 206 -11.48 10.90 12.93
CA LEU A 206 -11.88 10.51 11.60
C LEU A 206 -13.11 9.60 11.63
N GLY A 207 -13.90 9.65 10.56
CA GLY A 207 -15.00 8.73 10.31
C GLY A 207 -14.51 7.34 9.85
N PRO A 208 -15.39 6.33 9.90
CA PRO A 208 -15.05 4.95 9.57
C PRO A 208 -14.66 4.74 8.10
N ASP A 209 -15.02 5.67 7.22
CA ASP A 209 -14.73 5.62 5.78
C ASP A 209 -13.50 6.46 5.38
N GLU A 210 -12.86 7.14 6.35
CA GLU A 210 -11.74 8.04 6.07
C GLU A 210 -10.40 7.30 5.99
N SER A 211 -9.76 7.40 4.83
CA SER A 211 -8.52 6.69 4.49
C SER A 211 -7.43 7.62 3.91
N LEU A 212 -6.41 7.05 3.28
CA LEU A 212 -5.33 7.78 2.62
C LEU A 212 -5.89 8.82 1.65
N GLY A 213 -5.47 10.07 1.82
CA GLY A 213 -5.95 11.19 1.04
C GLY A 213 -7.26 11.78 1.51
N THR A 214 -7.73 11.44 2.72
CA THR A 214 -8.94 12.04 3.30
C THR A 214 -8.88 13.58 3.34
N ASP A 215 -10.06 14.22 3.31
CA ASP A 215 -10.27 15.66 3.53
C ASP A 215 -10.68 15.99 4.99
N GLY A 216 -10.77 15.01 5.90
CA GLY A 216 -11.10 15.24 7.31
C GLY A 216 -10.14 16.16 8.06
N PHE A 217 -8.90 16.28 7.56
CA PHE A 217 -7.94 17.28 8.03
C PHE A 217 -7.55 18.24 6.92
N ASN A 218 -7.54 19.55 7.23
CA ASN A 218 -7.04 20.56 6.31
C ASN A 218 -5.49 20.55 6.28
N PRO A 219 -4.83 20.06 5.21
CA PRO A 219 -3.37 19.90 5.18
C PRO A 219 -2.61 21.23 5.04
N ARG A 220 -3.33 22.36 4.91
CA ARG A 220 -2.77 23.71 4.87
C ARG A 220 -2.77 24.41 6.23
N LYS A 221 -3.35 23.79 7.27
CA LYS A 221 -3.40 24.37 8.63
C LYS A 221 -2.02 24.66 9.20
N GLN A 222 -1.05 23.79 8.92
CA GLN A 222 0.34 24.00 9.28
C GLN A 222 1.10 24.62 8.10
N LYS A 223 1.67 25.82 8.29
CA LYS A 223 2.36 26.55 7.21
C LYS A 223 3.50 25.75 6.59
N THR A 224 4.38 25.20 7.43
CA THR A 224 5.55 24.43 7.01
C THR A 224 5.47 23.03 7.57
N ILE A 225 5.57 22.03 6.71
CA ILE A 225 5.74 20.63 7.09
C ILE A 225 7.16 20.26 6.71
N TYR A 226 7.97 19.91 7.69
CA TYR A 226 9.33 19.47 7.45
C TYR A 226 9.33 18.00 7.06
N GLU A 227 10.16 17.66 6.09
CA GLU A 227 10.41 16.28 5.71
C GLU A 227 10.98 15.51 6.90
N TYR A 228 10.43 14.34 7.18
CA TYR A 228 10.89 13.46 8.24
C TYR A 228 12.18 12.75 7.80
N ARG A 229 13.33 13.29 8.24
CA ARG A 229 14.67 12.78 7.85
C ARG A 229 15.36 11.98 8.95
N ARG A 230 14.67 11.69 10.04
CA ARG A 230 15.26 10.92 11.14
C ARG A 230 15.53 9.49 10.66
N ARG A 231 16.71 8.98 11.00
CA ARG A 231 17.02 7.55 10.86
C ARG A 231 16.62 6.88 12.16
N ASP A 232 15.41 6.33 12.19
CA ASP A 232 14.85 5.79 13.43
C ASP A 232 15.63 4.56 13.89
N ILE A 233 15.88 3.64 12.96
CA ILE A 233 16.71 2.47 13.20
C ILE A 233 17.66 2.22 12.04
N ARG A 234 18.76 1.52 12.32
CA ARG A 234 19.81 1.24 11.33
C ARG A 234 19.37 0.16 10.36
N GLY A 235 19.94 0.17 9.16
CA GLY A 235 19.65 -0.84 8.13
C GLY A 235 20.10 -2.26 8.50
N ASP A 236 21.17 -2.36 9.29
CA ASP A 236 21.71 -3.62 9.84
C ASP A 236 20.97 -4.11 11.09
N HIS A 237 19.89 -3.43 11.52
CA HIS A 237 19.06 -3.89 12.63
C HIS A 237 18.45 -5.25 12.34
N ARG A 238 18.50 -6.15 13.33
CA ARG A 238 18.01 -7.53 13.19
C ARG A 238 16.56 -7.60 13.64
N ILE A 239 15.69 -8.00 12.73
CA ILE A 239 14.27 -8.24 12.95
C ILE A 239 14.07 -9.76 13.04
N ASP A 240 13.26 -10.19 13.99
CA ASP A 240 12.82 -11.58 14.08
C ASP A 240 12.25 -12.06 12.74
N ALA A 241 12.72 -13.21 12.24
CA ALA A 241 12.33 -13.67 10.92
C ALA A 241 10.84 -14.08 10.85
N ALA A 242 10.23 -14.54 11.96
CA ALA A 242 8.80 -14.83 12.00
C ALA A 242 7.97 -13.56 11.86
N LEU A 243 8.38 -12.49 12.56
CA LEU A 243 7.75 -11.19 12.41
C LEU A 243 7.90 -10.64 10.98
N ALA A 244 9.10 -10.71 10.41
CA ALA A 244 9.35 -10.23 9.04
C ALA A 244 8.54 -11.01 8.00
N ARG A 245 8.43 -12.34 8.14
CA ARG A 245 7.56 -13.17 7.27
C ARG A 245 6.11 -12.76 7.41
N PHE A 246 5.60 -12.63 8.63
CA PHE A 246 4.23 -12.16 8.84
C PHE A 246 3.97 -10.82 8.15
N MET A 247 4.88 -9.85 8.30
CA MET A 247 4.76 -8.54 7.68
C MET A 247 4.63 -8.62 6.15
N LEU A 248 5.43 -9.48 5.52
CA LEU A 248 5.40 -9.70 4.08
C LEU A 248 4.16 -10.49 3.63
N THR A 249 3.82 -11.57 4.33
CA THR A 249 2.63 -12.38 4.03
C THR A 249 1.36 -11.54 4.12
N ALA A 250 1.23 -10.68 5.13
CA ALA A 250 0.08 -9.79 5.28
C ALA A 250 -0.03 -8.79 4.11
N ILE A 251 1.10 -8.27 3.61
CA ILE A 251 1.12 -7.41 2.42
C ILE A 251 0.72 -8.20 1.17
N GLN A 252 1.34 -9.36 0.93
CA GLN A 252 1.04 -10.20 -0.23
C GLN A 252 -0.43 -10.62 -0.30
N ALA A 253 -1.04 -10.93 0.84
CA ALA A 253 -2.41 -11.43 0.88
C ALA A 253 -3.50 -10.32 0.77
N HIS A 254 -3.15 -9.05 1.03
CA HIS A 254 -4.15 -7.99 1.15
C HIS A 254 -3.84 -6.71 0.37
N ALA A 255 -2.58 -6.37 0.13
CA ALA A 255 -2.23 -5.03 -0.35
C ALA A 255 -2.69 -4.72 -1.78
N ASP A 256 -3.10 -5.70 -2.57
CA ASP A 256 -3.67 -5.53 -3.90
C ASP A 256 -5.17 -5.18 -3.90
N LYS A 257 -5.87 -5.33 -2.76
CA LYS A 257 -7.30 -5.08 -2.62
C LYS A 257 -7.67 -3.59 -2.74
N PRO A 258 -8.88 -3.24 -3.19
CA PRO A 258 -9.33 -1.84 -3.21
C PRO A 258 -9.24 -1.18 -1.83
N GLN A 259 -8.92 0.12 -1.78
CA GLN A 259 -8.79 0.88 -0.52
C GLN A 259 -10.05 0.81 0.36
N ALA A 260 -11.24 0.81 -0.25
CA ALA A 260 -12.50 0.68 0.48
C ALA A 260 -12.61 -0.68 1.19
N GLN A 261 -12.14 -1.76 0.55
CA GLN A 261 -12.11 -3.08 1.17
C GLN A 261 -11.08 -3.13 2.30
N LEU A 262 -9.88 -2.56 2.10
CA LEU A 262 -8.87 -2.46 3.14
C LEU A 262 -9.34 -1.62 4.35
N GLN A 263 -10.16 -0.59 4.11
CA GLN A 263 -10.81 0.17 5.18
C GLN A 263 -11.79 -0.68 5.98
N GLN A 264 -12.64 -1.46 5.32
CA GLN A 264 -13.55 -2.36 6.03
C GLN A 264 -12.77 -3.41 6.83
N GLU A 265 -11.81 -4.10 6.20
CA GLU A 265 -11.01 -5.14 6.86
C GLU A 265 -10.20 -4.59 8.06
N ARG A 266 -9.83 -3.31 8.03
CA ARG A 266 -9.22 -2.62 9.18
C ARG A 266 -10.23 -2.36 10.28
N ASN A 267 -11.42 -1.85 9.96
CA ASN A 267 -12.44 -1.61 10.97
C ASN A 267 -12.82 -2.91 11.68
N ASP A 268 -12.85 -4.02 10.95
CA ASP A 268 -13.11 -5.35 11.51
C ASP A 268 -11.96 -5.81 12.44
N ARG A 269 -10.69 -5.60 12.04
CA ARG A 269 -9.51 -5.92 12.87
C ARG A 269 -9.39 -5.02 14.11
N ASP A 270 -9.73 -3.74 13.99
CA ASP A 270 -9.81 -2.80 15.11
C ASP A 270 -10.80 -3.28 16.18
N ALA A 271 -11.98 -3.75 15.75
CA ALA A 271 -12.98 -4.31 16.64
C ALA A 271 -12.48 -5.61 17.31
N ALA A 272 -11.84 -6.50 16.55
CA ALA A 272 -11.28 -7.75 17.09
C ALA A 272 -10.18 -7.49 18.14
N MET A 273 -9.20 -6.64 17.82
CA MET A 273 -8.14 -6.25 18.75
C MET A 273 -8.69 -5.61 20.03
N THR A 274 -9.76 -4.82 19.92
CA THR A 274 -10.40 -4.22 21.09
C THR A 274 -11.02 -5.29 21.98
N ALA A 275 -11.77 -6.24 21.41
CA ALA A 275 -12.36 -7.33 22.17
C ALA A 275 -11.30 -8.20 22.87
N ALA A 276 -10.21 -8.55 22.17
CA ALA A 276 -9.13 -9.34 22.75
C ALA A 276 -8.45 -8.64 23.95
N LEU A 277 -8.26 -7.32 23.87
CA LEU A 277 -7.68 -6.54 24.97
C LEU A 277 -8.63 -6.38 26.17
N GLU A 278 -9.94 -6.46 25.96
CA GLU A 278 -10.94 -6.45 27.03
C GLU A 278 -11.03 -7.81 27.74
N ASP A 279 -10.86 -8.91 27.01
CA ASP A 279 -10.86 -10.27 27.58
C ASP A 279 -9.61 -10.56 28.44
N ASP A 280 -8.48 -9.90 28.14
CA ASP A 280 -7.21 -10.03 28.86
C ASP A 280 -7.09 -9.14 30.12
N ALA A 281 -8.08 -8.25 30.39
CA ALA A 281 -8.05 -7.22 31.45
C ALA A 281 -8.77 -7.65 32.74
#